data_AF-A0A916YEA4-F1
#
_entry.id   AF-A0A916YEA4-F1
#
_cell.length_a   1.000
_cell.length_b   1.000
_cell.length_c   1.000
_cell.angle_alpha   90.00
_cell.angle_beta   90.00
_cell.angle_gamma   90.00
#
_symmetry.space_group_name_H-M   'P 1'
#
loop_
_entity.id
_entity.type
_entity.pdbx_description
1 polymer ?
#
loop_
_entity_poly.entity_id
_entity_poly.type
_entity_poly.pdbx_seq_one_letter_code
_entity_poly.pdbx_strand_id
1 'polypeptide(L)'
;MLRSGAVLLLVVVATSATSSTDDLAVPVEGGCDIAQVLAGLCDGDGNDELEIEGEETEGGGSDPGGPGAPAPEPPPEADPRPDGESPDGDDGGWSCLDGEGNLIGPGCIDDPPPEDDDEPDDIPEISWRDVASFAPTPSAPAIEPFGVAIARAPMNVAIAAAPHTVGGELFGHPMAVTFTPELFTIDYGDGTTLQTADPAPTWVQLGQEQLTPTATSHVYAERGMATVTVEISYSATVDFGALGVYPVNGFIVSAGSPVDVRIHEKQSYLVDGTCAENPTAPGC
;
A
#
# COMPACT_ATOMS: atom_id res chain seq x y z
N MET A 1 -26.32 72.20 -15.22
CA MET A 1 -27.38 71.48 -14.51
C MET A 1 -26.81 70.14 -14.09
N LEU A 2 -26.78 69.90 -12.78
CA LEU A 2 -26.16 68.76 -12.09
C LEU A 2 -26.69 67.41 -12.62
N ARG A 3 -25.81 66.43 -12.80
CA ARG A 3 -26.19 65.01 -12.81
C ARG A 3 -25.48 64.31 -11.64
N SER A 4 -26.32 63.93 -10.69
CA SER A 4 -26.02 63.23 -9.44
C SER A 4 -25.23 61.94 -9.65
N GLY A 5 -24.23 61.74 -8.80
CA GLY A 5 -23.69 60.43 -8.50
C GLY A 5 -24.67 59.64 -7.64
N ALA A 6 -24.93 58.39 -8.01
CA ALA A 6 -25.59 57.41 -7.17
C ALA A 6 -24.49 56.55 -6.52
N VAL A 7 -24.29 56.75 -5.23
CA VAL A 7 -23.48 55.86 -4.39
C VAL A 7 -24.37 54.67 -4.02
N LEU A 8 -24.00 53.48 -4.51
CA LEU A 8 -24.67 52.23 -4.16
C LEU A 8 -24.15 51.77 -2.79
N LEU A 9 -24.96 51.98 -1.76
CA LEU A 9 -24.69 51.53 -0.40
C LEU A 9 -25.03 50.03 -0.31
N LEU A 10 -24.01 49.17 -0.26
CA LEU A 10 -24.18 47.73 -0.05
C LEU A 10 -24.31 47.46 1.46
N VAL A 11 -25.51 47.10 1.91
CA VAL A 11 -25.75 46.66 3.29
C VAL A 11 -25.39 45.18 3.38
N VAL A 12 -24.27 44.86 4.02
CA VAL A 12 -23.89 43.47 4.36
C VAL A 12 -24.63 43.08 5.63
N VAL A 13 -25.61 42.19 5.50
CA VAL A 13 -26.26 41.54 6.64
C VAL A 13 -25.33 40.40 7.08
N ALA A 14 -24.65 40.57 8.20
CA ALA A 14 -23.88 39.51 8.84
C ALA A 14 -24.86 38.54 9.53
N THR A 15 -25.10 37.38 8.91
CA THR A 15 -25.71 36.24 9.59
C THR A 15 -24.68 35.62 10.53
N SER A 16 -24.90 35.78 11.83
CA SER A 16 -24.14 35.09 12.87
C SER A 16 -24.55 33.61 12.86
N ALA A 17 -23.67 32.73 12.35
CA ALA A 17 -23.81 31.30 12.56
C ALA A 17 -23.36 30.98 13.99
N THR A 18 -24.30 30.56 14.83
CA THR A 18 -24.02 30.03 16.16
C THR A 18 -23.28 28.71 16.01
N SER A 19 -22.02 28.65 16.44
CA SER A 19 -21.26 27.41 16.52
C SER A 19 -21.81 26.55 17.65
N SER A 20 -22.57 25.50 17.32
CA SER A 20 -22.79 24.38 18.23
C SER A 20 -21.46 23.63 18.33
N THR A 21 -20.87 23.61 19.52
CA THR A 21 -19.82 22.64 19.85
C THR A 21 -20.51 21.31 20.08
N ASP A 22 -20.86 20.63 18.99
CA ASP A 22 -21.09 19.20 19.04
C ASP A 22 -19.72 18.54 19.05
N ASP A 23 -19.42 17.95 20.20
CA ASP A 23 -18.32 17.05 20.49
C ASP A 23 -18.27 16.00 19.36
N LEU A 24 -17.35 16.19 18.39
CA LEU A 24 -17.04 15.18 17.40
C LEU A 24 -16.27 14.08 18.11
N ALA A 25 -17.01 13.15 18.71
CA ALA A 25 -16.51 11.84 19.02
C ALA A 25 -16.02 11.20 17.72
N VAL A 26 -14.70 11.19 17.51
CA VAL A 26 -14.06 10.38 16.48
C VAL A 26 -14.37 8.92 16.83
N PRO A 27 -15.07 8.16 15.97
CA PRO A 27 -15.22 6.74 16.19
C PRO A 27 -13.84 6.11 15.95
N VAL A 28 -13.10 5.83 17.02
CA VAL A 28 -11.77 5.20 16.94
C VAL A 28 -11.86 3.73 16.49
N GLU A 29 -13.07 3.17 16.36
CA GLU A 29 -13.32 1.79 15.92
C GLU A 29 -13.82 1.64 14.47
N GLY A 30 -13.92 2.73 13.69
CA GLY A 30 -14.20 2.66 12.26
C GLY A 30 -12.95 2.97 11.45
N GLY A 31 -12.63 2.16 10.43
CA GLY A 31 -11.59 2.51 9.47
C GLY A 31 -11.87 3.84 8.78
N CYS A 32 -10.84 4.50 8.23
CA CYS A 32 -11.03 5.74 7.49
C CYS A 32 -11.83 5.48 6.22
N ASP A 33 -12.97 6.16 6.06
CA ASP A 33 -13.70 6.17 4.80
C ASP A 33 -13.14 7.22 3.81
N ILE A 34 -13.54 7.15 2.54
CA ILE A 34 -13.00 8.05 1.51
C ILE A 34 -13.40 9.51 1.75
N ALA A 35 -14.53 9.79 2.40
CA ALA A 35 -14.95 11.16 2.69
C ALA A 35 -14.09 11.78 3.79
N GLN A 36 -13.66 10.99 4.77
CA GLN A 36 -12.74 11.41 5.83
C GLN A 36 -11.32 11.66 5.27
N VAL A 37 -10.86 10.83 4.33
CA VAL A 37 -9.63 11.07 3.56
C VAL A 37 -9.75 12.36 2.74
N LEU A 38 -10.86 12.54 2.01
CA LEU A 38 -11.12 13.75 1.23
C LEU A 38 -11.15 15.01 2.12
N ALA A 39 -11.56 14.86 3.38
CA ALA A 39 -11.61 15.95 4.35
C ALA A 39 -10.27 16.21 5.08
N GLY A 40 -9.22 15.41 4.82
CA GLY A 40 -7.93 15.53 5.52
C GLY A 40 -8.04 15.22 7.01
N LEU A 41 -8.95 14.31 7.40
CA LEU A 41 -9.21 13.94 8.80
C LEU A 41 -8.50 12.65 9.23
N CYS A 42 -7.74 12.03 8.34
CA CYS A 42 -7.01 10.79 8.56
C CYS A 42 -5.55 10.93 8.15
N ASP A 43 -4.65 10.97 9.14
CA ASP A 43 -3.22 10.80 8.93
C ASP A 43 -2.89 9.32 9.16
N GLY A 44 -2.71 8.58 8.07
CA GLY A 44 -2.36 7.15 8.09
C GLY A 44 -0.86 6.89 8.28
N ASP A 45 -0.12 7.86 8.81
CA ASP A 45 1.31 7.73 9.02
C ASP A 45 1.55 6.61 10.04
N GLY A 46 1.93 5.42 9.56
CA GLY A 46 2.31 4.26 10.37
C GLY A 46 3.69 4.43 11.04
N ASN A 47 3.99 5.61 11.58
CA ASN A 47 5.26 5.96 12.22
C ASN A 47 5.16 6.03 13.76
N ASP A 48 4.27 5.23 14.36
CA ASP A 48 4.41 4.85 15.76
C ASP A 48 5.62 3.90 15.91
N GLU A 49 6.79 4.50 16.10
CA GLU A 49 8.08 3.85 16.34
C GLU A 49 8.00 2.97 17.61
N LEU A 50 7.71 1.68 17.43
CA LEU A 50 7.97 0.64 18.42
C LEU A 50 9.42 0.18 18.28
N GLU A 51 10.32 0.80 19.05
CA GLU A 51 11.68 0.30 19.26
C GLU A 51 11.63 -1.11 19.89
N ILE A 52 11.96 -2.13 19.10
CA ILE A 52 12.37 -3.44 19.60
C ILE A 52 13.86 -3.57 19.32
N GLU A 53 14.67 -3.39 20.36
CA GLU A 53 16.10 -3.68 20.33
C GLU A 53 16.31 -5.19 20.09
N GLY A 54 16.80 -5.55 18.90
CA GLY A 54 17.29 -6.89 18.57
C GLY A 54 18.81 -6.84 18.38
N GLU A 55 19.53 -7.56 19.24
CA GLU A 55 21.00 -7.66 19.23
C GLU A 55 21.47 -8.46 18.00
N GLU A 56 22.18 -7.81 17.07
CA GLU A 56 22.86 -8.47 15.97
C GLU A 56 24.19 -9.08 16.44
N THR A 57 24.36 -10.40 16.26
CA THR A 57 25.69 -11.02 16.30
C THR A 57 26.20 -11.27 14.87
N GLU A 58 27.19 -10.45 14.48
CA GLU A 58 28.04 -10.65 13.31
C GLU A 58 28.81 -11.98 13.37
N GLY A 59 28.93 -12.64 12.22
CA GLY A 59 29.83 -13.79 12.02
C GLY A 59 30.32 -13.84 10.58
N GLY A 60 31.39 -13.10 10.30
CA GLY A 60 32.07 -13.04 9.01
C GLY A 60 32.67 -14.38 8.52
N GLY A 61 32.77 -14.51 7.20
CA GLY A 61 33.12 -15.76 6.51
C GLY A 61 34.61 -16.09 6.42
N SER A 62 34.89 -17.25 5.80
CA SER A 62 36.08 -17.59 4.98
C SER A 62 36.00 -19.04 4.46
N ASP A 63 36.12 -19.24 3.15
CA ASP A 63 36.65 -20.46 2.47
C ASP A 63 38.13 -20.13 2.08
N PRO A 64 39.08 -21.04 1.70
CA PRO A 64 38.95 -22.48 1.41
C PRO A 64 40.12 -23.42 1.83
N GLY A 65 39.90 -24.75 1.73
CA GLY A 65 40.94 -25.71 1.29
C GLY A 65 41.22 -26.98 2.13
N GLY A 66 41.05 -28.16 1.51
CA GLY A 66 41.83 -29.38 1.81
C GLY A 66 41.04 -30.66 2.18
N PRO A 67 41.58 -31.87 1.92
CA PRO A 67 40.82 -32.94 1.24
C PRO A 67 40.48 -34.19 2.07
N GLY A 68 39.41 -34.89 1.66
CA GLY A 68 39.32 -36.35 1.66
C GLY A 68 38.65 -37.06 2.85
N ALA A 69 37.48 -37.67 2.61
CA ALA A 69 37.07 -38.95 3.21
C ALA A 69 36.08 -39.67 2.27
N PRO A 70 36.19 -41.01 2.10
CA PRO A 70 35.40 -41.77 1.13
C PRO A 70 33.94 -41.98 1.57
N ALA A 71 33.07 -42.20 0.58
CA ALA A 71 31.65 -42.50 0.77
C ALA A 71 31.43 -43.77 1.62
N PRO A 72 30.42 -43.80 2.51
CA PRO A 72 30.04 -45.02 3.21
C PRO A 72 29.35 -46.01 2.25
N GLU A 73 29.71 -47.29 2.39
CA GLU A 73 29.16 -48.41 1.64
C GLU A 73 27.66 -48.64 1.98
N PRO A 74 26.85 -49.14 1.02
CA PRO A 74 25.46 -49.49 1.28
C PRO A 74 25.35 -50.75 2.17
N PRO A 75 24.30 -50.86 3.00
CA PRO A 75 24.07 -52.05 3.82
C PRO A 75 23.72 -53.27 2.95
N PRO A 76 24.03 -54.50 3.39
CA PRO A 76 23.78 -55.71 2.61
C PRO A 76 22.29 -56.03 2.51
N GLU A 77 21.90 -56.57 1.36
CA GLU A 77 20.58 -57.05 1.01
C GLU A 77 20.11 -58.12 2.01
N ALA A 78 18.91 -57.92 2.57
CA ALA A 78 18.24 -58.92 3.40
C ALA A 78 17.65 -60.01 2.50
N ASP A 79 17.90 -61.28 2.87
CA ASP A 79 17.38 -62.48 2.22
C ASP A 79 15.86 -62.45 2.00
N PRO A 80 15.33 -63.12 0.95
CA PRO A 80 13.90 -63.17 0.68
C PRO A 80 13.20 -64.01 1.76
N ARG A 81 12.22 -63.40 2.45
CA ARG A 81 11.27 -64.16 3.27
C ARG A 81 10.41 -65.04 2.34
N PRO A 82 10.12 -66.30 2.71
CA PRO A 82 9.26 -67.16 1.93
C PRO A 82 7.84 -66.61 1.92
N ASP A 83 7.21 -66.65 0.74
CA ASP A 83 5.79 -66.37 0.53
C ASP A 83 4.97 -67.30 1.43
N GLY A 84 4.39 -66.72 2.47
CA GLY A 84 3.43 -67.41 3.35
C GLY A 84 2.04 -67.28 2.76
N GLU A 85 1.51 -68.39 2.28
CA GLU A 85 0.11 -68.60 1.89
C GLU A 85 -0.90 -67.83 2.75
N SER A 86 -1.77 -67.06 2.11
CA SER A 86 -3.04 -66.61 2.69
C SER A 86 -3.94 -67.82 2.96
N PRO A 87 -4.44 -68.02 4.20
CA PRO A 87 -5.64 -68.81 4.41
C PRO A 87 -6.85 -67.89 4.24
N ASP A 88 -7.65 -68.17 3.21
CA ASP A 88 -9.02 -67.70 3.13
C ASP A 88 -9.83 -68.22 4.35
N GLY A 89 -10.54 -67.31 5.00
CA GLY A 89 -11.71 -67.63 5.82
C GLY A 89 -11.43 -68.14 7.22
N ASP A 90 -11.25 -67.22 8.16
CA ASP A 90 -11.93 -67.28 9.46
C ASP A 90 -11.98 -65.86 10.01
N ASP A 91 -13.16 -65.46 10.41
CA ASP A 91 -13.52 -64.34 11.26
C ASP A 91 -12.57 -64.23 12.45
N GLY A 92 -11.46 -63.53 12.24
CA GLY A 92 -10.48 -63.13 13.25
C GLY A 92 -11.07 -62.09 14.21
N GLY A 93 -12.16 -62.45 14.88
CA GLY A 93 -12.72 -61.71 15.98
C GLY A 93 -11.73 -61.74 17.13
N TRP A 94 -11.00 -60.65 17.34
CA TRP A 94 -10.37 -60.41 18.63
C TRP A 94 -11.46 -60.40 19.70
N SER A 95 -11.53 -61.47 20.49
CA SER A 95 -12.39 -61.53 21.66
C SER A 95 -11.67 -60.87 22.83
N CYS A 96 -12.14 -59.71 23.27
CA CYS A 96 -11.59 -59.04 24.43
C CYS A 96 -11.95 -59.76 25.72
N LEU A 97 -11.08 -59.64 26.71
CA LEU A 97 -11.27 -60.15 28.07
C LEU A 97 -11.50 -58.97 29.03
N ASP A 98 -12.38 -59.14 30.02
CA ASP A 98 -12.44 -58.20 31.16
C ASP A 98 -11.22 -58.35 32.08
N GLY A 99 -11.12 -57.47 33.08
CA GLY A 99 -10.07 -57.54 34.11
C GLY A 99 -10.09 -58.79 34.99
N GLU A 100 -11.09 -59.67 34.79
CA GLU A 100 -11.28 -60.94 35.50
C GLU A 100 -11.12 -62.15 34.55
N GLY A 101 -10.83 -61.92 33.27
CA GLY A 101 -10.55 -62.95 32.26
C GLY A 101 -11.77 -63.52 31.52
N ASN A 102 -12.94 -62.88 31.56
CA ASN A 102 -14.13 -63.32 30.82
C ASN A 102 -14.26 -62.66 29.45
N LEU A 103 -14.79 -63.42 28.48
CA LEU A 103 -14.97 -62.95 27.08
C LEU A 103 -16.08 -61.89 26.98
N ILE A 104 -15.73 -60.69 26.53
CA ILE A 104 -16.64 -59.56 26.26
C ILE A 104 -16.81 -59.32 24.74
N GLY A 105 -16.82 -60.37 23.92
CA GLY A 105 -17.10 -60.24 22.48
C GLY A 105 -16.16 -59.30 21.69
N PRO A 106 -16.48 -59.01 20.42
CA PRO A 106 -15.62 -58.23 19.51
C PRO A 106 -15.82 -56.69 19.58
N GLY A 107 -16.68 -56.19 20.48
CA GLY A 107 -17.12 -54.79 20.51
C GLY A 107 -16.42 -53.89 21.55
N CYS A 108 -15.18 -54.20 21.90
CA CYS A 108 -14.41 -53.64 23.01
C CYS A 108 -13.40 -52.56 22.62
N ILE A 109 -13.24 -52.29 21.32
CA ILE A 109 -12.55 -51.08 20.86
C ILE A 109 -13.62 -50.01 20.85
N ASP A 110 -13.71 -49.26 21.96
CA ASP A 110 -14.21 -47.90 21.84
C ASP A 110 -13.17 -47.20 20.96
N ASP A 111 -13.51 -46.97 19.68
CA ASP A 111 -12.77 -45.98 18.91
C ASP A 111 -12.73 -44.72 19.79
N PRO A 112 -11.54 -44.14 20.03
CA PRO A 112 -11.51 -42.85 20.70
C PRO A 112 -12.51 -41.95 19.97
N PRO A 113 -13.37 -41.19 20.69
CA PRO A 113 -14.25 -40.25 20.03
C PRO A 113 -13.39 -39.45 19.04
N PRO A 114 -13.87 -39.21 17.81
CA PRO A 114 -13.11 -38.40 16.86
C PRO A 114 -12.62 -37.16 17.62
N GLU A 115 -11.31 -36.89 17.56
CA GLU A 115 -10.78 -35.63 18.07
C GLU A 115 -11.63 -34.54 17.43
N ASP A 116 -12.22 -33.67 18.26
CA ASP A 116 -13.15 -32.66 17.82
C ASP A 116 -12.52 -31.94 16.61
N ASP A 117 -13.18 -32.04 15.45
CA ASP A 117 -12.77 -31.36 14.22
C ASP A 117 -12.44 -29.90 14.57
N ASP A 118 -11.22 -29.45 14.26
CA ASP A 118 -10.75 -28.09 14.49
C ASP A 118 -11.89 -27.11 14.14
N GLU A 119 -12.40 -26.42 15.17
CA GLU A 119 -13.39 -25.36 14.99
C GLU A 119 -12.79 -24.40 13.95
N PRO A 120 -13.50 -24.06 12.86
CA PRO A 120 -12.91 -23.29 11.78
C PRO A 120 -12.31 -22.01 12.38
N ASP A 121 -11.02 -21.79 12.15
CA ASP A 121 -10.32 -20.57 12.56
C ASP A 121 -11.06 -19.38 11.93
N ASP A 122 -11.96 -18.77 12.70
CA ASP A 122 -12.74 -17.61 12.26
C ASP A 122 -11.80 -16.40 12.26
N ILE A 123 -11.41 -15.95 11.06
CA ILE A 123 -10.62 -14.75 10.88
C ILE A 123 -11.46 -13.54 11.32
N PRO A 124 -11.01 -12.73 12.31
CA PRO A 124 -11.73 -11.55 12.73
C PRO A 124 -11.78 -10.49 11.61
N GLU A 125 -12.64 -9.48 11.75
CA GLU A 125 -12.67 -8.37 10.80
C GLU A 125 -11.29 -7.68 10.75
N ILE A 126 -10.73 -7.57 9.54
CA ILE A 126 -9.40 -7.01 9.31
C ILE A 126 -9.53 -5.50 9.16
N SER A 127 -8.86 -4.76 10.02
CA SER A 127 -8.80 -3.30 9.96
C SER A 127 -7.57 -2.81 9.22
N TRP A 128 -7.59 -1.56 8.77
CA TRP A 128 -6.42 -0.92 8.15
C TRP A 128 -5.17 -0.95 9.05
N ARG A 129 -5.33 -0.95 10.38
CA ARG A 129 -4.21 -0.97 11.35
C ARG A 129 -3.44 -2.28 11.29
N ASP A 130 -4.13 -3.38 11.03
CA ASP A 130 -3.54 -4.72 10.98
C ASP A 130 -2.59 -4.89 9.78
N VAL A 131 -2.81 -4.10 8.72
CA VAL A 131 -2.04 -4.18 7.48
C VAL A 131 -1.19 -2.94 7.18
N ALA A 132 -1.28 -1.88 8.01
CA ALA A 132 -0.62 -0.60 7.76
C ALA A 132 0.90 -0.73 7.60
N SER A 133 1.54 -1.59 8.38
CA SER A 133 2.99 -1.84 8.31
C SER A 133 3.45 -2.50 7.00
N PHE A 134 2.53 -3.09 6.23
CA PHE A 134 2.82 -3.71 4.92
C PHE A 134 2.59 -2.74 3.75
N ALA A 135 2.07 -1.54 4.01
CA ALA A 135 1.67 -0.61 2.98
C ALA A 135 2.88 -0.13 2.15
N PRO A 136 2.74 0.00 0.83
CA PRO A 136 3.80 0.52 -0.01
C PRO A 136 4.07 1.99 0.33
N THR A 137 5.34 2.38 0.32
CA THR A 137 5.75 3.78 0.30
C THR A 137 5.76 4.27 -1.15
N PRO A 138 4.93 5.26 -1.53
CA PRO A 138 4.96 5.82 -2.87
C PRO A 138 6.33 6.43 -3.20
N SER A 139 6.76 6.27 -4.45
CA SER A 139 7.91 7.03 -4.94
C SER A 139 7.58 8.51 -5.02
N ALA A 140 8.61 9.37 -4.92
CA ALA A 140 8.47 10.79 -5.20
C ALA A 140 7.78 11.04 -6.56
N PRO A 141 6.88 12.03 -6.67
CA PRO A 141 6.27 12.36 -7.95
C PRO A 141 7.30 12.83 -8.97
N ALA A 142 7.06 12.51 -10.24
CA ALA A 142 7.82 13.06 -11.35
C ALA A 142 7.26 14.44 -11.71
N ILE A 143 8.09 15.47 -11.57
CA ILE A 143 7.73 16.84 -11.92
C ILE A 143 8.16 17.13 -13.35
N GLU A 144 7.22 17.50 -14.22
CA GLU A 144 7.48 17.84 -15.61
C GLU A 144 7.13 19.31 -15.91
N PRO A 145 7.96 20.03 -16.67
CA PRO A 145 9.15 19.54 -17.35
C PRO A 145 10.40 19.49 -16.46
N PHE A 146 11.19 18.42 -16.56
CA PHE A 146 12.57 18.32 -16.02
C PHE A 146 12.75 18.71 -14.54
N GLY A 147 11.76 18.49 -13.67
CA GLY A 147 11.88 18.85 -12.25
C GLY A 147 11.62 20.32 -11.94
N VAL A 148 11.15 21.12 -12.89
CA VAL A 148 10.95 22.57 -12.71
C VAL A 148 9.54 23.01 -13.12
N ALA A 149 9.16 24.18 -12.62
CA ALA A 149 7.97 24.89 -13.09
C ALA A 149 8.36 26.15 -13.86
N ILE A 150 7.47 26.60 -14.75
CA ILE A 150 7.55 27.92 -15.38
C ILE A 150 6.33 28.70 -14.93
N ALA A 151 6.54 29.86 -14.31
CA ALA A 151 5.48 30.74 -13.86
C ALA A 151 4.52 31.05 -15.02
N ARG A 152 3.21 30.93 -14.74
CA ARG A 152 2.11 31.11 -15.69
C ARG A 152 2.09 30.08 -16.84
N ALA A 153 2.72 28.92 -16.67
CA ALA A 153 2.61 27.79 -17.59
C ALA A 153 2.28 26.48 -16.83
N PRO A 154 1.63 25.49 -17.47
CA PRO A 154 1.34 24.20 -16.85
C PRO A 154 2.61 23.41 -16.53
N MET A 155 2.72 22.97 -15.28
CA MET A 155 3.65 21.96 -14.79
C MET A 155 2.85 20.69 -14.50
N ASN A 156 3.24 19.56 -15.08
CA ASN A 156 2.60 18.28 -14.81
C ASN A 156 3.22 17.60 -13.58
N VAL A 157 2.38 17.04 -12.72
CA VAL A 157 2.80 16.17 -11.61
C VAL A 157 2.37 14.76 -11.95
N ALA A 158 3.32 13.91 -12.32
CA ALA A 158 3.08 12.53 -12.66
C ALA A 158 3.37 11.62 -11.46
N ILE A 159 2.45 10.70 -11.17
CA ILE A 159 2.52 9.77 -10.04
C ILE A 159 2.44 8.36 -10.61
N ALA A 160 3.45 7.54 -10.32
CA ALA A 160 3.44 6.13 -10.66
C ALA A 160 2.97 5.33 -9.45
N ALA A 161 1.72 4.85 -9.51
CA ALA A 161 1.18 3.93 -8.53
C ALA A 161 0.50 2.76 -9.24
N ALA A 162 0.74 1.56 -8.74
CA ALA A 162 0.16 0.33 -9.21
C ALA A 162 -0.20 -0.54 -8.00
N PRO A 163 -1.10 -1.52 -8.17
CA PRO A 163 -1.37 -2.49 -7.11
C PRO A 163 -0.08 -3.19 -6.68
N HIS A 164 0.07 -3.38 -5.37
CA HIS A 164 1.25 -3.98 -4.76
C HIS A 164 0.84 -5.11 -3.82
N THR A 165 1.39 -6.30 -4.02
CA THR A 165 1.11 -7.48 -3.19
C THR A 165 2.32 -7.84 -2.36
N VAL A 166 2.12 -8.00 -1.04
CA VAL A 166 3.15 -8.36 -0.06
C VAL A 166 2.71 -9.60 0.69
N GLY A 167 3.62 -10.56 0.85
CA GLY A 167 3.41 -11.69 1.74
C GLY A 167 3.77 -11.33 3.18
N GLY A 168 3.05 -11.89 4.13
CA GLY A 168 3.29 -11.69 5.56
C GLY A 168 2.61 -12.75 6.41
N GLU A 169 2.51 -12.47 7.70
CA GLU A 169 1.73 -13.24 8.64
C GLU A 169 0.79 -12.28 9.36
N LEU A 170 -0.46 -12.67 9.52
CA LEU A 170 -1.45 -11.94 10.30
C LEU A 170 -2.31 -12.93 11.08
N PHE A 171 -2.56 -12.65 12.35
CA PHE A 171 -3.30 -13.56 13.25
C PHE A 171 -2.72 -14.98 13.33
N GLY A 172 -1.40 -15.15 13.15
CA GLY A 172 -0.74 -16.46 13.16
C GLY A 172 -0.91 -17.27 11.87
N HIS A 173 -1.50 -16.68 10.82
CA HIS A 173 -1.67 -17.32 9.52
C HIS A 173 -0.84 -16.62 8.44
N PRO A 174 -0.17 -17.37 7.55
CA PRO A 174 0.49 -16.78 6.39
C PRO A 174 -0.56 -16.14 5.47
N MET A 175 -0.26 -14.94 4.98
CA MET A 175 -1.17 -14.18 4.14
C MET A 175 -0.44 -13.45 3.01
N ALA A 176 -1.20 -13.03 2.00
CA ALA A 176 -0.78 -12.06 1.00
C ALA A 176 -1.76 -10.87 0.98
N VAL A 177 -1.28 -9.68 1.27
CA VAL A 177 -2.07 -8.45 1.20
C VAL A 177 -1.81 -7.74 -0.13
N THR A 178 -2.89 -7.38 -0.83
CA THR A 178 -2.84 -6.59 -2.07
C THR A 178 -3.39 -5.20 -1.81
N PHE A 179 -2.55 -4.18 -1.96
CA PHE A 179 -2.91 -2.76 -1.87
C PHE A 179 -3.25 -2.24 -3.27
N THR A 180 -4.39 -1.55 -3.42
CA THR A 180 -4.84 -0.94 -4.69
C THR A 180 -4.98 0.57 -4.49
N PRO A 181 -4.32 1.42 -5.30
CA PRO A 181 -4.43 2.87 -5.17
C PRO A 181 -5.82 3.34 -5.63
N GLU A 182 -6.47 4.16 -4.80
CA GLU A 182 -7.87 4.59 -5.00
C GLU A 182 -7.99 6.10 -5.12
N LEU A 183 -7.11 6.85 -4.43
CA LEU A 183 -7.11 8.31 -4.44
C LEU A 183 -5.70 8.86 -4.31
N PHE A 184 -5.40 9.88 -5.10
CA PHE A 184 -4.20 10.69 -5.02
C PHE A 184 -4.54 12.08 -4.48
N THR A 185 -3.86 12.49 -3.42
CA THR A 185 -3.89 13.87 -2.92
C THR A 185 -2.55 14.52 -3.23
N ILE A 186 -2.57 15.64 -3.94
CA ILE A 186 -1.39 16.42 -4.33
C ILE A 186 -1.47 17.77 -3.64
N ASP A 187 -0.47 18.13 -2.84
CA ASP A 187 -0.27 19.51 -2.39
C ASP A 187 0.82 20.14 -3.25
N TYR A 188 0.52 21.28 -3.86
CA TYR A 188 1.48 22.00 -4.71
C TYR A 188 2.38 22.95 -3.92
N GLY A 189 2.22 23.08 -2.60
CA GLY A 189 3.08 23.88 -1.74
C GLY A 189 2.84 25.39 -1.81
N ASP A 190 1.82 25.83 -2.54
CA ASP A 190 1.35 27.23 -2.60
C ASP A 190 -0.04 27.41 -1.93
N GLY A 191 -0.47 26.41 -1.15
CA GLY A 191 -1.77 26.37 -0.49
C GLY A 191 -2.90 25.85 -1.38
N THR A 192 -2.57 25.38 -2.59
CA THR A 192 -3.52 24.66 -3.45
C THR A 192 -3.29 23.16 -3.39
N THR A 193 -4.38 22.41 -3.34
CA THR A 193 -4.38 20.95 -3.35
C THR A 193 -5.30 20.42 -4.43
N LEU A 194 -4.99 19.22 -4.91
CA LEU A 194 -5.81 18.47 -5.86
C LEU A 194 -6.03 17.05 -5.34
N GLN A 195 -7.26 16.58 -5.40
CA GLN A 195 -7.60 15.18 -5.16
C GLN A 195 -8.16 14.57 -6.43
N THR A 196 -7.66 13.40 -6.81
CA THR A 196 -8.10 12.70 -8.02
C THR A 196 -7.98 11.19 -7.87
N ALA A 197 -8.91 10.45 -8.47
CA ALA A 197 -8.80 9.00 -8.67
C ALA A 197 -8.30 8.66 -10.09
N ASP A 198 -8.17 9.68 -10.96
CA ASP A 198 -7.68 9.49 -12.31
C ASP A 198 -6.17 9.21 -12.30
N PRO A 199 -5.66 8.42 -13.26
CA PRO A 199 -4.21 8.26 -13.44
C PRO A 199 -3.50 9.60 -13.59
N ALA A 200 -2.29 9.70 -13.04
CA ALA A 200 -1.40 10.85 -13.17
C ALA A 200 -0.17 10.53 -14.05
N PRO A 201 -0.34 10.32 -15.37
CA PRO A 201 0.75 9.96 -16.27
C PRO A 201 1.65 11.15 -16.64
N THR A 202 2.83 10.83 -17.14
CA THR A 202 3.73 11.78 -17.83
C THR A 202 3.12 12.24 -19.16
N TRP A 203 3.58 13.38 -19.68
CA TRP A 203 3.20 13.84 -21.03
C TRP A 203 3.55 12.82 -22.12
N VAL A 204 4.67 12.12 -21.98
CA VAL A 204 5.08 11.07 -22.93
C VAL A 204 4.08 9.92 -22.95
N GLN A 205 3.61 9.47 -21.79
CA GLN A 205 2.60 8.41 -21.69
C GLN A 205 1.24 8.86 -22.27
N LEU A 206 0.91 10.15 -22.15
CA LEU A 206 -0.29 10.75 -22.74
C LEU A 206 -0.17 11.01 -24.25
N GLY A 207 1.04 10.97 -24.81
CA GLY A 207 1.30 11.42 -26.19
C GLY A 207 1.04 12.92 -26.38
N GLN A 208 1.18 13.71 -25.31
CA GLN A 208 0.97 15.16 -25.31
C GLN A 208 2.29 15.93 -25.39
N GLU A 209 2.22 17.16 -25.92
CA GLU A 209 3.37 18.08 -25.89
C GLU A 209 3.58 18.65 -24.49
N GLN A 210 4.84 18.98 -24.16
CA GLN A 210 5.18 19.63 -22.90
C GLN A 210 4.40 20.94 -22.71
N LEU A 211 4.07 21.26 -21.46
CA LEU A 211 3.28 22.43 -21.05
C LEU A 211 1.81 22.38 -21.52
N THR A 212 1.34 21.25 -22.03
CA THR A 212 -0.10 21.03 -22.24
C THR A 212 -0.76 20.67 -20.91
N PRO A 213 -1.90 21.27 -20.52
CA PRO A 213 -2.60 20.88 -19.31
C PRO A 213 -2.96 19.39 -19.28
N THR A 214 -2.78 18.76 -18.12
CA THR A 214 -3.19 17.40 -17.75
C THR A 214 -4.14 17.46 -16.55
N ALA A 215 -4.70 16.31 -16.13
CA ALA A 215 -5.56 16.24 -14.96
C ALA A 215 -4.86 16.69 -13.67
N THR A 216 -3.54 16.50 -13.56
CA THR A 216 -2.72 16.83 -12.40
C THR A 216 -1.78 18.02 -12.61
N SER A 217 -2.01 18.79 -13.67
CA SER A 217 -1.21 19.98 -13.96
C SER A 217 -1.52 21.13 -13.00
N HIS A 218 -0.48 21.90 -12.65
CA HIS A 218 -0.60 23.12 -11.87
C HIS A 218 0.09 24.31 -12.53
N VAL A 219 -0.36 25.52 -12.22
CA VAL A 219 0.17 26.77 -12.76
C VAL A 219 0.48 27.74 -11.63
N TYR A 220 1.76 27.86 -11.28
CA TYR A 220 2.20 28.88 -10.32
C TYR A 220 2.14 30.28 -10.92
N ALA A 221 1.70 31.25 -10.12
CA ALA A 221 1.58 32.64 -10.56
C ALA A 221 2.94 33.35 -10.68
N GLU A 222 3.84 33.10 -9.74
CA GLU A 222 5.11 33.81 -9.58
C GLU A 222 6.30 32.86 -9.51
N ARG A 223 7.50 33.37 -9.80
CA ARG A 223 8.76 32.65 -9.63
C ARG A 223 9.06 32.42 -8.14
N GLY A 224 9.76 31.35 -7.82
CA GLY A 224 10.04 30.99 -6.43
C GLY A 224 10.46 29.54 -6.26
N MET A 225 10.23 29.02 -5.06
CA MET A 225 10.35 27.61 -4.72
C MET A 225 9.01 27.16 -4.14
N ALA A 226 8.60 25.94 -4.42
CA ALA A 226 7.46 25.27 -3.81
C ALA A 226 7.85 23.82 -3.51
N THR A 227 7.28 23.22 -2.47
CA THR A 227 7.50 21.82 -2.14
C THR A 227 6.23 21.06 -2.44
N VAL A 228 6.30 20.13 -3.40
CA VAL A 228 5.17 19.30 -3.81
C VAL A 228 5.17 18.01 -3.00
N THR A 229 4.05 17.66 -2.40
CA THR A 229 3.83 16.38 -1.71
C THR A 229 2.71 15.59 -2.35
N VAL A 230 2.78 14.27 -2.22
CA VAL A 230 1.76 13.35 -2.72
C VAL A 230 1.46 12.31 -1.66
N GLU A 231 0.17 12.13 -1.40
CA GLU A 231 -0.37 11.06 -0.58
C GLU A 231 -1.25 10.16 -1.45
N ILE A 232 -1.17 8.86 -1.20
CA ILE A 232 -1.95 7.86 -1.91
C ILE A 232 -2.77 7.07 -0.89
N SER A 233 -4.08 7.03 -1.11
CA SER A 233 -4.99 6.20 -0.32
C SER A 233 -5.19 4.86 -1.02
N TYR A 234 -4.98 3.78 -0.28
CA TYR A 234 -5.08 2.41 -0.75
C TYR A 234 -6.27 1.70 -0.12
N SER A 235 -7.04 0.99 -0.93
CA SER A 235 -7.84 -0.14 -0.46
C SER A 235 -6.93 -1.37 -0.33
N ALA A 236 -7.29 -2.31 0.54
CA ALA A 236 -6.51 -3.54 0.72
C ALA A 236 -7.40 -4.77 0.76
N THR A 237 -6.85 -5.89 0.31
CA THR A 237 -7.47 -7.21 0.37
C THR A 237 -6.43 -8.23 0.81
N VAL A 238 -6.76 -9.05 1.81
CA VAL A 238 -5.86 -10.06 2.40
C VAL A 238 -6.31 -11.45 1.96
N ASP A 239 -5.39 -12.21 1.39
CA ASP A 239 -5.58 -13.60 0.97
C ASP A 239 -4.84 -14.54 1.92
N PHE A 240 -5.59 -15.37 2.66
CA PHE A 240 -5.07 -16.43 3.55
C PHE A 240 -5.07 -17.82 2.86
N GLY A 241 -5.17 -17.86 1.53
CA GLY A 241 -5.19 -19.09 0.75
C GLY A 241 -6.46 -19.90 1.00
N ALA A 242 -6.33 -21.05 1.65
CA ALA A 242 -7.46 -21.96 1.90
C ALA A 242 -8.52 -21.36 2.84
N LEU A 243 -8.13 -20.43 3.72
CA LEU A 243 -9.03 -19.73 4.63
C LEU A 243 -9.83 -18.61 3.95
N GLY A 244 -9.47 -18.23 2.72
CA GLY A 244 -10.21 -17.28 1.90
C GLY A 244 -9.57 -15.89 1.78
N VAL A 245 -10.33 -15.00 1.14
CA VAL A 245 -9.92 -13.64 0.79
C VAL A 245 -10.85 -12.65 1.47
N TYR A 246 -10.28 -11.72 2.22
CA TYR A 246 -11.01 -10.79 3.08
C TYR A 246 -10.67 -9.33 2.71
N PRO A 247 -11.68 -8.46 2.54
CA PRO A 247 -11.42 -7.03 2.38
C PRO A 247 -10.93 -6.43 3.70
N VAL A 248 -10.07 -5.43 3.60
CA VAL A 248 -9.66 -4.63 4.76
C VAL A 248 -10.63 -3.47 4.94
N ASN A 249 -11.07 -3.24 6.18
CA ASN A 249 -11.93 -2.12 6.53
C ASN A 249 -11.12 -0.80 6.59
N GLY A 250 -11.51 0.15 5.74
CA GLY A 250 -10.92 1.49 5.65
C GLY A 250 -9.81 1.62 4.61
N PHE A 251 -9.29 2.83 4.47
CA PHE A 251 -8.16 3.15 3.59
C PHE A 251 -6.85 3.31 4.38
N ILE A 252 -5.75 2.90 3.75
CA ILE A 252 -4.40 3.18 4.24
C ILE A 252 -3.85 4.35 3.44
N VAL A 253 -3.41 5.41 4.12
CA VAL A 253 -2.80 6.58 3.47
C VAL A 253 -1.29 6.47 3.59
N SER A 254 -0.59 6.49 2.46
CA SER A 254 0.87 6.54 2.43
C SER A 254 1.35 7.81 1.76
N ALA A 255 2.29 8.51 2.39
CA ALA A 255 2.95 9.69 1.83
C ALA A 255 4.22 9.31 1.05
N GLY A 256 4.40 9.90 -0.13
CA GLY A 256 5.64 9.85 -0.88
C GLY A 256 6.64 10.91 -0.42
N SER A 257 7.91 10.78 -0.80
CA SER A 257 8.91 11.81 -0.50
C SER A 257 8.56 13.16 -1.14
N PRO A 258 8.68 14.28 -0.39
CA PRO A 258 8.47 15.63 -0.93
C PRO A 258 9.48 15.97 -2.03
N VAL A 259 9.06 16.80 -3.00
CA VAL A 259 9.90 17.28 -4.09
C VAL A 259 9.94 18.80 -4.12
N ASP A 260 11.12 19.39 -3.95
CA ASP A 260 11.32 20.82 -4.12
C ASP A 260 11.36 21.21 -5.60
N VAL A 261 10.40 22.06 -5.99
CA VAL A 261 10.24 22.57 -7.34
C VAL A 261 10.73 24.01 -7.41
N ARG A 262 11.65 24.27 -8.34
CA ARG A 262 12.06 25.65 -8.68
C ARG A 262 11.16 26.21 -9.78
N ILE A 263 10.54 27.36 -9.49
CA ILE A 263 9.65 28.05 -10.42
C ILE A 263 10.43 29.16 -11.11
N HIS A 264 10.64 28.99 -12.41
CA HIS A 264 11.33 29.96 -13.26
C HIS A 264 10.35 30.92 -13.91
N GLU A 265 10.81 32.10 -14.30
CA GLU A 265 10.03 33.02 -15.13
C GLU A 265 10.59 33.04 -16.55
N LYS A 266 9.71 32.92 -17.54
CA LYS A 266 10.08 33.14 -18.94
C LYS A 266 10.15 34.64 -19.22
N GLN A 267 11.33 35.11 -19.60
CA GLN A 267 11.52 36.45 -20.16
C GLN A 267 11.73 36.35 -21.66
N SER A 268 10.99 37.15 -22.42
CA SER A 268 11.20 37.31 -23.86
C SER A 268 11.62 38.75 -24.14
N TYR A 269 12.73 38.90 -24.85
CA TYR A 269 13.20 40.18 -25.36
C TYR A 269 12.90 40.26 -26.85
N LEU A 270 12.55 41.45 -27.33
CA LEU A 270 12.47 41.70 -28.77
C LEU A 270 13.89 41.79 -29.32
N VAL A 271 14.17 40.99 -30.35
CA VAL A 271 15.44 40.98 -31.08
C VAL A 271 15.24 41.55 -32.49
N ASP A 272 16.27 42.22 -33.00
CA ASP A 272 16.25 42.86 -34.32
C ASP A 272 16.61 41.85 -35.43
N GLY A 273 15.75 40.84 -35.61
CA GLY A 273 15.89 39.79 -36.63
C GLY A 273 16.03 38.36 -36.08
N THR A 274 16.03 37.38 -36.99
CA THR A 274 16.21 35.96 -36.67
C THR A 274 17.68 35.60 -36.45
N CYS A 275 17.96 34.46 -35.81
CA CYS A 275 19.35 33.98 -35.64
C CYS A 275 20.08 33.69 -36.96
N ALA A 276 19.34 33.45 -38.05
CA ALA A 276 19.93 33.32 -39.38
C ALA A 276 20.40 34.67 -39.94
N GLU A 277 19.71 35.76 -39.61
CA GLU A 277 20.03 37.12 -40.08
C GLU A 277 21.12 37.78 -39.20
N ASN A 278 21.09 37.53 -37.89
CA ASN A 278 22.08 38.07 -36.96
C ASN A 278 22.51 37.01 -35.93
N PRO A 279 23.45 36.11 -36.30
CA PRO A 279 23.87 35.00 -35.45
C PRO A 279 24.68 35.43 -34.20
N THR A 280 25.02 36.71 -34.05
CA THR A 280 25.67 37.24 -32.84
C THR A 280 24.71 38.03 -31.94
N ALA A 281 23.41 38.05 -32.26
CA ALA A 281 22.41 38.72 -31.45
C ALA A 281 22.15 37.97 -30.13
N PRO A 282 21.81 38.67 -29.03
CA PRO A 282 21.42 38.00 -27.79
C PRO A 282 20.20 37.08 -27.99
N GLY A 283 20.33 35.79 -27.63
CA GLY A 283 19.29 34.78 -27.83
C GLY A 283 19.52 33.84 -29.02
N CYS A 284 20.64 34.06 -29.73
CA CYS A 284 21.33 33.16 -30.65
C CYS A 284 22.71 32.82 -30.03
#